data_AF-A0A1Q8L0F9-F1
#
_entry.id   AF-A0A1Q8L0F9-F1
#
_cell.length_a   1.000
_cell.length_b   1.000
_cell.length_c   1.000
_cell.angle_alpha   90.00
_cell.angle_beta   90.00
_cell.angle_gamma   90.00
#
_symmetry.space_group_name_H-M   'P 1'
#
loop_
_entity.id
_entity.type
_entity.pdbx_description
1 polymer ?
#
loop_
_entity_poly.entity_id
_entity_poly.type
_entity_poly.pdbx_seq_one_letter_code
_entity_poly.pdbx_strand_id
1 'polypeptide(L)'
;MTIPGSTLLAVHLDRSSTLRPLLPALRSGLADLLAEQDAHDGDLQVVVATGDDLTRSLPDGTHPPAVPVGAGEARTALPAKLRPLGGPDLRGGAARLLGAVGDELAARDEADRPERVVVLLVGEGAVGDTSAVRERIVHQQNTYAWEFVLVDVTTGTIPATAGARAAASEENRGEGGDAAVAVAERPAGDGAERFGVPATATITAGPGAAGVTAALSAASAFVTRARAGRPHEPVEGFSDDERAAAEVPDTRPGWRRLLRLA
;
A
#
# COMPACT_ATOMS: atom_id res chain seq x y z
N MET A 1 16.82 23.01 -11.34
CA MET A 1 15.80 23.21 -10.30
C MET A 1 14.59 22.44 -10.76
N THR A 2 14.01 21.61 -9.91
CA THR A 2 12.80 20.82 -10.17
C THR A 2 11.57 21.69 -10.48
N ILE A 3 10.49 21.07 -10.95
CA ILE A 3 9.20 21.74 -11.23
C ILE A 3 8.53 22.11 -9.89
N PRO A 4 8.38 23.41 -9.55
CA PRO A 4 7.83 23.81 -8.25
C PRO A 4 6.37 23.37 -8.06
N GLY A 5 6.04 22.89 -6.87
CA GLY A 5 4.70 22.43 -6.49
C GLY A 5 4.25 21.13 -7.16
N SER A 6 5.15 20.44 -7.88
CA SER A 6 4.82 19.19 -8.57
C SER A 6 5.14 17.96 -7.73
N THR A 7 4.30 16.94 -7.86
CA THR A 7 4.46 15.66 -7.17
C THR A 7 4.34 14.50 -8.15
N LEU A 8 5.23 13.52 -8.03
CA LEU A 8 5.05 12.21 -8.63
C LEU A 8 4.53 11.24 -7.56
N LEU A 9 3.34 10.69 -7.79
CA LEU A 9 2.78 9.58 -7.00
C LEU A 9 3.03 8.26 -7.74
N ALA A 10 3.95 7.46 -7.21
CA ALA A 10 4.24 6.12 -7.70
C ALA A 10 3.50 5.08 -6.84
N VAL A 11 2.57 4.33 -7.44
CA VAL A 11 1.74 3.35 -6.73
C VAL A 11 2.10 1.94 -7.17
N HIS A 12 2.35 1.05 -6.21
CA HIS A 12 2.31 -0.39 -6.45
C HIS A 12 1.11 -1.01 -5.73
N LEU A 13 0.23 -1.63 -6.51
CA LEU A 13 -0.94 -2.35 -6.02
C LEU A 13 -0.75 -3.86 -6.20
N ASP A 14 -0.47 -4.56 -5.11
CA ASP A 14 -0.38 -6.01 -5.04
C ASP A 14 -1.75 -6.64 -5.42
N ARG A 15 -1.72 -7.55 -6.39
CA ARG A 15 -2.85 -8.34 -6.86
C ARG A 15 -2.64 -9.84 -6.65
N SER A 16 -1.79 -10.24 -5.72
CA SER A 16 -1.57 -11.64 -5.36
C SER A 16 -2.89 -12.37 -5.08
N SER A 17 -2.89 -13.67 -5.36
CA SER A 17 -4.07 -14.52 -5.22
C SER A 17 -4.62 -14.57 -3.79
N THR A 18 -3.79 -14.29 -2.78
CA THR A 18 -4.21 -14.16 -1.37
C THR A 18 -5.12 -12.95 -1.15
N LEU A 19 -4.91 -11.87 -1.91
CA LEU A 19 -5.72 -10.65 -1.89
C LEU A 19 -6.97 -10.72 -2.78
N ARG A 20 -7.21 -11.84 -3.49
CA ARG A 20 -8.34 -12.01 -4.42
C ARG A 20 -9.69 -11.50 -3.89
N PRO A 21 -10.08 -11.76 -2.62
CA PRO A 21 -11.37 -11.29 -2.11
C PRO A 21 -11.45 -9.77 -1.91
N LEU A 22 -10.30 -9.10 -1.83
CA LEU A 22 -10.15 -7.66 -1.55
C LEU A 22 -9.86 -6.83 -2.80
N LEU A 23 -9.51 -7.46 -3.93
CA LEU A 23 -9.23 -6.79 -5.20
C LEU A 23 -10.29 -5.76 -5.63
N PRO A 24 -11.62 -6.01 -5.47
CA PRO A 24 -12.62 -4.99 -5.80
C PRO A 24 -12.50 -3.72 -4.93
N ALA A 25 -12.23 -3.89 -3.63
CA ALA A 25 -12.07 -2.78 -2.69
C ALA A 25 -10.76 -2.03 -2.94
N LEU A 26 -9.67 -2.76 -3.18
CA LEU A 26 -8.36 -2.23 -3.56
C LEU A 26 -8.45 -1.36 -4.83
N ARG A 27 -9.11 -1.88 -5.88
CA ARG A 27 -9.34 -1.13 -7.13
C ARG A 27 -10.18 0.13 -6.89
N SER A 28 -11.27 0.01 -6.14
CA SER A 28 -12.16 1.14 -5.87
C SER A 28 -11.45 2.21 -5.07
N GLY A 29 -10.81 1.85 -3.96
CA GLY A 29 -10.11 2.81 -3.11
C GLY A 29 -8.95 3.51 -3.82
N LEU A 30 -8.23 2.81 -4.71
CA LEU A 30 -7.21 3.47 -5.53
C LEU A 30 -7.86 4.46 -6.53
N ALA A 31 -8.97 4.09 -7.16
CA ALA A 31 -9.69 4.99 -8.06
C ALA A 31 -10.23 6.23 -7.33
N ASP A 32 -10.71 6.07 -6.10
CA ASP A 32 -11.21 7.15 -5.23
C ASP A 32 -10.05 8.05 -4.78
N LEU A 33 -8.91 7.47 -4.37
CA LEU A 33 -7.69 8.21 -4.07
C LEU A 33 -7.24 9.04 -5.27
N LEU A 34 -7.13 8.45 -6.46
CA LEU A 34 -6.72 9.18 -7.66
C LEU A 34 -7.71 10.30 -8.02
N ALA A 35 -9.01 10.06 -7.85
CA ALA A 35 -10.04 11.08 -8.06
C ALA A 35 -9.91 12.27 -7.10
N GLU A 36 -9.68 11.98 -5.83
CA GLU A 36 -9.48 13.00 -4.80
C GLU A 36 -8.20 13.79 -5.06
N GLN A 37 -7.10 13.11 -5.38
CA GLN A 37 -5.82 13.75 -5.64
C GLN A 37 -5.83 14.59 -6.92
N ASP A 38 -6.60 14.21 -7.94
CA ASP A 38 -6.82 15.01 -9.17
C ASP A 38 -7.58 16.32 -8.88
N ALA A 39 -8.35 16.39 -7.79
CA ALA A 39 -9.11 17.57 -7.39
C ALA A 39 -8.31 18.55 -6.50
N HIS A 40 -7.12 18.17 -6.04
CA HIS A 40 -6.26 19.03 -5.23
C HIS A 40 -5.32 19.86 -6.11
N ASP A 41 -5.05 21.10 -5.67
CA ASP A 41 -4.11 22.01 -6.35
C ASP A 41 -2.70 21.43 -6.47
N GLY A 42 -1.97 21.91 -7.49
CA GLY A 42 -0.61 21.49 -7.81
C GLY A 42 -0.56 20.38 -8.86
N ASP A 43 0.60 20.25 -9.50
CA ASP A 43 0.78 19.32 -10.62
C ASP A 43 1.04 17.90 -10.10
N LEU A 44 0.10 16.99 -10.37
CA LEU A 44 0.22 15.59 -9.98
C LEU A 44 0.49 14.70 -11.20
N GLN A 45 1.64 14.06 -11.19
CA GLN A 45 2.01 12.97 -12.08
C GLN A 45 1.83 11.64 -11.35
N VAL A 46 1.36 10.61 -12.05
CA VAL A 46 1.04 9.30 -11.46
C VAL A 46 1.63 8.19 -12.29
N VAL A 47 2.25 7.23 -11.61
CA VAL A 47 2.62 5.92 -12.15
C VAL A 47 1.87 4.88 -11.33
N VAL A 48 1.12 3.99 -11.98
CA VAL A 48 0.47 2.86 -11.30
C VAL A 48 1.05 1.57 -11.85
N ALA A 49 1.57 0.76 -10.93
CA ALA A 49 1.97 -0.62 -11.16
C ALA A 49 1.02 -1.56 -10.43
N THR A 50 0.64 -2.65 -11.07
CA THR A 50 -0.26 -3.67 -10.54
C THR A 50 0.38 -5.06 -10.64
N GLY A 51 1.69 -5.16 -10.43
CA GLY A 51 2.46 -6.41 -10.39
C GLY A 51 3.22 -6.75 -11.67
N ASP A 52 2.52 -6.85 -12.81
CA ASP A 52 3.11 -7.34 -14.07
C ASP A 52 3.23 -6.29 -15.20
N ASP A 53 2.58 -5.14 -15.05
CA ASP A 53 2.44 -4.09 -16.07
C ASP A 53 3.75 -3.33 -16.34
N LEU A 54 4.49 -2.95 -15.31
CA LEU A 54 5.83 -2.36 -15.43
C LEU A 54 6.94 -3.42 -15.46
N THR A 55 6.56 -4.71 -15.52
CA THR A 55 7.48 -5.80 -15.17
C THR A 55 7.54 -6.92 -16.19
N ARG A 56 6.69 -6.90 -17.23
CA ARG A 56 6.88 -7.77 -18.38
C ARG A 56 8.26 -7.50 -18.98
N SER A 57 9.13 -8.51 -19.09
CA SER A 57 10.31 -8.37 -19.93
C SER A 57 9.85 -8.14 -21.36
N LEU A 58 10.25 -7.01 -21.94
CA LEU A 58 10.14 -6.79 -23.36
C LEU A 58 11.10 -7.77 -24.08
N PRO A 59 10.87 -8.07 -25.39
CA PRO A 59 11.68 -9.04 -26.12
C PRO A 59 13.20 -8.75 -26.14
N ASP A 60 13.59 -7.51 -25.87
CA ASP A 60 14.97 -7.03 -25.78
C ASP A 60 15.57 -7.11 -24.37
N GLY A 61 14.83 -7.67 -23.39
CA GLY A 61 15.24 -7.77 -22.01
C GLY A 61 15.03 -6.50 -21.18
N THR A 62 14.46 -5.45 -21.77
CA THR A 62 14.11 -4.20 -21.06
C THR A 62 12.75 -4.31 -20.37
N HIS A 63 12.40 -3.32 -19.56
CA HIS A 63 11.10 -3.20 -18.89
C HIS A 63 10.32 -2.02 -19.49
N PRO A 64 8.98 -2.04 -19.49
CA PRO A 64 8.17 -0.88 -19.86
C PRO A 64 8.58 0.34 -19.04
N PRO A 65 8.73 1.52 -19.66
CA PRO A 65 9.06 2.74 -18.93
C PRO A 65 7.93 3.12 -17.98
N ALA A 66 8.28 3.60 -16.78
CA ALA A 66 7.35 4.14 -15.80
C ALA A 66 6.94 5.57 -16.16
N VAL A 67 6.43 5.77 -17.37
CA VAL A 67 6.03 7.10 -17.86
C VAL A 67 4.87 7.61 -17.02
N PRO A 68 5.04 8.71 -16.28
CA PRO A 68 3.98 9.28 -15.48
C PRO A 68 2.91 9.93 -16.36
N VAL A 69 1.66 9.79 -15.94
CA VAL A 69 0.48 10.38 -16.57
C VAL A 69 -0.31 11.23 -15.56
N GLY A 70 -1.32 11.98 -16.00
CA GLY A 70 -2.20 12.69 -15.08
C GLY A 70 -3.07 11.73 -14.24
N ALA A 71 -3.51 12.15 -13.05
CA ALA A 71 -4.30 11.29 -12.16
C ALA A 71 -5.63 10.84 -12.78
N GLY A 72 -6.34 11.72 -13.50
CA GLY A 72 -7.53 11.35 -14.27
C GLY A 72 -7.27 10.30 -15.36
N GLU A 73 -6.11 10.34 -16.03
CA GLU A 73 -5.69 9.35 -17.03
C GLU A 73 -5.34 8.02 -16.36
N ALA A 74 -4.52 8.04 -15.30
CA ALA A 74 -4.18 6.85 -14.52
C ALA A 74 -5.45 6.13 -14.02
N ARG A 75 -6.42 6.89 -13.51
CA ARG A 75 -7.71 6.37 -13.05
C ARG A 75 -8.50 5.70 -14.18
N THR A 76 -8.49 6.29 -15.38
CA THR A 76 -9.19 5.76 -16.56
C THR A 76 -8.49 4.50 -17.10
N ALA A 77 -7.16 4.43 -16.97
CA ALA A 77 -6.36 3.28 -17.36
C ALA A 77 -6.51 2.08 -16.41
N LEU A 78 -7.02 2.27 -15.18
CA LEU A 78 -7.26 1.17 -14.26
C LEU A 78 -8.24 0.14 -14.88
N PRO A 79 -7.90 -1.15 -14.91
CA PRO A 79 -8.78 -2.16 -15.48
C PRO A 79 -10.07 -2.25 -14.67
N ALA A 80 -11.21 -2.42 -15.36
CA ALA A 80 -12.51 -2.57 -14.72
C ALA A 80 -12.56 -3.70 -13.68
N LYS A 81 -11.73 -4.74 -13.87
CA LYS A 81 -11.55 -5.84 -12.91
C LYS A 81 -10.06 -6.19 -12.80
N LEU A 82 -9.53 -6.14 -11.58
CA LEU A 82 -8.20 -6.67 -11.26
C LEU A 82 -8.27 -8.20 -11.23
N ARG A 83 -7.41 -8.86 -12.02
CA ARG A 83 -7.26 -10.32 -11.99
C ARG A 83 -6.18 -10.69 -10.97
N PRO A 84 -6.35 -11.75 -10.16
CA PRO A 84 -5.31 -12.18 -9.25
C PRO A 84 -4.08 -12.71 -10.02
N LEU A 85 -2.89 -12.48 -9.48
CA LEU A 85 -1.62 -13.04 -9.93
C LEU A 85 -1.14 -14.14 -8.97
N GLY A 86 -0.39 -15.12 -9.48
CA GLY A 86 0.21 -16.16 -8.65
C GLY A 86 1.57 -15.72 -8.09
N GLY A 87 1.79 -15.91 -6.78
CA GLY A 87 3.07 -15.62 -6.10
C GLY A 87 3.06 -14.32 -5.27
N PRO A 88 4.16 -14.03 -4.55
CA PRO A 88 4.26 -12.81 -3.72
C PRO A 88 4.59 -11.58 -4.56
N ASP A 89 3.73 -10.56 -4.47
CA ASP A 89 3.60 -9.49 -5.48
C ASP A 89 4.03 -8.10 -4.93
N LEU A 90 3.86 -7.81 -3.63
CA LEU A 90 4.32 -6.54 -3.05
C LEU A 90 5.83 -6.29 -3.17
N ARG A 91 6.67 -7.26 -2.76
CA ARG A 91 8.13 -7.10 -2.78
C ARG A 91 8.67 -6.96 -4.20
N GLY A 92 8.29 -7.90 -5.07
CA GLY A 92 8.77 -7.93 -6.45
C GLY A 92 8.29 -6.72 -7.23
N GLY A 93 7.03 -6.33 -7.05
CA GLY A 93 6.49 -5.12 -7.67
C GLY A 93 7.13 -3.84 -7.13
N ALA A 94 7.31 -3.72 -5.81
CA ALA A 94 8.00 -2.56 -5.22
C ALA A 94 9.43 -2.40 -5.76
N ALA A 95 10.24 -3.47 -5.80
CA ALA A 95 11.60 -3.41 -6.34
C ALA A 95 11.64 -2.85 -7.76
N ARG A 96 10.70 -3.28 -8.60
CA ARG A 96 10.63 -2.93 -10.02
C ARG A 96 10.05 -1.54 -10.24
N LEU A 97 8.99 -1.17 -9.52
CA LEU A 97 8.48 0.20 -9.53
C LEU A 97 9.58 1.19 -9.18
N LEU A 98 10.35 0.93 -8.12
CA LEU A 98 11.45 1.81 -7.71
C LEU A 98 12.58 1.87 -8.75
N GLY A 99 12.88 0.76 -9.42
CA GLY A 99 13.81 0.75 -10.55
C GLY A 99 13.30 1.63 -11.70
N ALA A 100 12.10 1.33 -12.19
CA ALA A 100 11.55 2.00 -13.36
C ALA A 100 11.31 3.50 -13.13
N VAL A 101 10.81 3.90 -11.96
CA VAL A 101 10.66 5.32 -11.59
C VAL A 101 12.02 5.99 -11.44
N GLY A 102 13.00 5.32 -10.82
CA GLY A 102 14.35 5.84 -10.70
C GLY A 102 15.01 6.08 -12.06
N ASP A 103 14.90 5.12 -12.98
CA ASP A 103 15.44 5.20 -14.34
C ASP A 103 14.77 6.33 -15.14
N GLU A 104 13.44 6.45 -15.05
CA GLU A 104 12.67 7.52 -15.68
C GLU A 104 13.09 8.91 -15.16
N LEU A 105 13.24 9.07 -13.85
CA LEU A 105 13.66 10.34 -13.26
C LEU A 105 15.12 10.68 -13.57
N ALA A 106 16.00 9.67 -13.61
CA ALA A 106 17.40 9.85 -13.96
C ALA A 106 17.58 10.27 -15.43
N ALA A 107 16.70 9.81 -16.32
CA ALA A 107 16.70 10.18 -17.74
C ALA A 107 16.20 11.62 -18.00
N ARG A 108 15.50 12.24 -17.04
CA ARG A 108 15.02 13.62 -17.14
C ARG A 108 16.10 14.62 -16.76
N ASP A 109 16.07 15.77 -17.42
CA ASP A 109 16.77 16.96 -16.96
C ASP A 109 16.21 17.40 -15.60
N GLU A 110 17.06 18.00 -14.77
CA GLU A 110 16.68 18.45 -13.43
C GLU A 110 15.49 19.42 -13.44
N ALA A 111 15.30 20.16 -14.54
CA ALA A 111 14.18 21.09 -14.75
C ALA A 111 12.82 20.41 -14.93
N ASP A 112 12.81 19.15 -15.36
CA ASP A 112 11.61 18.39 -15.69
C ASP A 112 11.27 17.34 -14.62
N ARG A 113 12.07 17.27 -13.56
CA ARG A 113 11.85 16.37 -12.43
C ARG A 113 10.81 16.94 -11.47
N PRO A 114 9.97 16.08 -10.87
CA PRO A 114 9.03 16.52 -9.86
C PRO A 114 9.78 17.07 -8.65
N GLU A 115 9.20 18.04 -7.95
CA GLU A 115 9.76 18.53 -6.69
C GLU A 115 9.65 17.47 -5.59
N ARG A 116 8.62 16.62 -5.65
CA ARG A 116 8.35 15.59 -4.64
C ARG A 116 8.03 14.23 -5.25
N VAL A 117 8.44 13.15 -4.59
CA VAL A 117 8.15 11.77 -5.01
C VAL A 117 7.56 11.01 -3.83
N VAL A 118 6.27 10.64 -3.95
CA VAL A 118 5.57 9.83 -2.96
C VAL A 118 5.35 8.44 -3.54
N VAL A 119 5.80 7.41 -2.83
CA VAL A 119 5.64 6.01 -3.19
C VAL A 119 4.60 5.36 -2.28
N LEU A 120 3.48 4.92 -2.85
CA LEU A 120 2.43 4.19 -2.17
C LEU A 120 2.54 2.69 -2.49
N LEU A 121 2.85 1.89 -1.48
CA LEU A 121 2.89 0.43 -1.57
C LEU A 121 1.65 -0.15 -0.91
N VAL A 122 0.88 -0.96 -1.64
CA VAL A 122 -0.36 -1.56 -1.14
C VAL A 122 -0.27 -3.06 -1.34
N GLY A 123 -0.32 -3.84 -0.27
CA GLY A 123 -0.23 -5.29 -0.34
C GLY A 123 0.06 -5.94 1.00
N GLU A 124 0.43 -7.21 0.99
CA GLU A 124 0.78 -7.93 2.22
C GLU A 124 2.29 -7.86 2.51
N GLY A 125 2.68 -7.14 3.57
CA GLY A 125 4.07 -6.85 3.91
C GLY A 125 4.86 -8.01 4.54
N ALA A 126 4.17 -9.06 5.00
CA ALA A 126 4.77 -10.10 5.84
C ALA A 126 5.50 -11.22 5.07
N VAL A 127 5.45 -11.24 3.73
CA VAL A 127 5.87 -12.40 2.93
C VAL A 127 7.24 -12.18 2.27
N GLY A 128 8.19 -13.08 2.53
CA GLY A 128 9.49 -13.17 1.84
C GLY A 128 10.59 -12.24 2.38
N ASP A 129 11.80 -12.37 1.82
CA ASP A 129 12.96 -11.53 2.19
C ASP A 129 12.90 -10.16 1.52
N THR A 130 12.78 -9.11 2.32
CA THR A 130 12.61 -7.72 1.90
C THR A 130 13.92 -6.92 1.89
N SER A 131 15.07 -7.53 2.22
CA SER A 131 16.33 -6.82 2.48
C SER A 131 16.76 -5.90 1.33
N ALA A 132 16.74 -6.39 0.09
CA ALA A 132 17.12 -5.59 -1.08
C ALA A 132 16.15 -4.42 -1.38
N VAL A 133 14.85 -4.62 -1.14
CA VAL A 133 13.86 -3.55 -1.30
C VAL A 133 14.03 -2.52 -0.20
N ARG A 134 14.23 -2.97 1.04
CA ARG A 134 14.49 -2.12 2.20
C ARG A 134 15.72 -1.24 2.00
N GLU A 135 16.84 -1.81 1.56
CA GLU A 135 18.04 -1.05 1.25
C GLU A 135 17.77 0.04 0.20
N ARG A 136 17.01 -0.30 -0.85
CA ARG A 136 16.61 0.66 -1.89
C ARG A 136 15.71 1.76 -1.33
N ILE A 137 14.69 1.43 -0.54
CA ILE A 137 13.79 2.41 0.09
C ILE A 137 14.58 3.39 0.96
N VAL A 138 15.45 2.88 1.83
CA VAL A 138 16.31 3.69 2.71
C VAL A 138 17.23 4.59 1.90
N HIS A 139 17.81 4.10 0.80
CA HIS A 139 18.61 4.92 -0.10
C HIS A 139 17.79 6.05 -0.73
N GLN A 140 16.61 5.75 -1.28
CA GLN A 140 15.74 6.75 -1.93
C GLN A 140 15.28 7.84 -0.95
N GLN A 141 14.92 7.46 0.28
CA GLN A 141 14.57 8.40 1.34
C GLN A 141 15.73 9.34 1.71
N ASN A 142 16.92 8.79 1.95
CA ASN A 142 18.05 9.57 2.45
C ASN A 142 18.72 10.41 1.37
N THR A 143 18.76 9.93 0.13
CA THR A 143 19.47 10.60 -0.97
C THR A 143 18.56 11.55 -1.74
N TYR A 144 17.29 11.19 -1.97
CA TYR A 144 16.40 11.93 -2.85
C TYR A 144 15.13 12.45 -2.16
N ALA A 145 15.03 12.28 -0.84
CA ALA A 145 13.86 12.69 -0.05
C ALA A 145 12.54 12.01 -0.47
N TRP A 146 12.58 10.83 -1.10
CA TRP A 146 11.35 10.16 -1.49
C TRP A 146 10.54 9.77 -0.25
N GLU A 147 9.25 10.09 -0.25
CA GLU A 147 8.34 9.65 0.79
C GLU A 147 7.77 8.27 0.48
N PHE A 148 7.62 7.43 1.50
CA PHE A 148 7.09 6.09 1.36
C PHE A 148 5.90 5.89 2.28
N VAL A 149 4.84 5.30 1.74
CA VAL A 149 3.62 4.93 2.45
C VAL A 149 3.36 3.45 2.21
N LEU A 150 3.06 2.72 3.28
CA LEU A 150 2.68 1.31 3.22
C LEU A 150 1.27 1.11 3.74
N VAL A 151 0.39 0.58 2.89
CA VAL A 151 -0.89 0.00 3.28
C VAL A 151 -0.68 -1.51 3.38
N ASP A 152 -0.46 -2.00 4.60
CA ASP A 152 -0.25 -3.42 4.89
C ASP A 152 -1.60 -4.12 5.04
N VAL A 153 -2.00 -4.85 4.00
CA VAL A 153 -3.29 -5.52 3.94
C VAL A 153 -3.21 -6.87 4.63
N THR A 154 -3.94 -7.03 5.73
CA THR A 154 -4.05 -8.33 6.38
C THR A 154 -5.18 -9.15 5.79
N THR A 155 -4.86 -10.38 5.41
CA THR A 155 -5.85 -11.37 5.00
C THR A 155 -6.32 -12.23 6.18
N GLY A 156 -5.68 -12.16 7.35
CA GLY A 156 -6.03 -12.92 8.57
C GLY A 156 -7.04 -12.20 9.48
N THR A 157 -7.45 -12.80 10.59
CA THR A 157 -8.28 -12.12 11.61
C THR A 157 -7.47 -11.04 12.33
N ILE A 158 -7.96 -9.79 12.36
CA ILE A 158 -7.49 -8.78 13.32
C ILE A 158 -8.15 -9.11 14.67
N PRO A 159 -7.39 -9.32 15.76
CA PRO A 159 -7.98 -9.37 17.09
C PRO A 159 -8.57 -8.01 17.42
N ALA A 160 -9.81 -7.97 17.93
CA ALA A 160 -10.39 -6.76 18.48
C ALA A 160 -9.39 -6.15 19.48
N THR A 161 -9.01 -4.89 19.25
CA THR A 161 -8.02 -4.20 20.08
C THR A 161 -8.47 -4.13 21.55
N ALA A 162 -7.50 -3.88 22.43
CA ALA A 162 -7.54 -4.01 23.89
C ALA A 162 -8.73 -3.36 24.65
N GLY A 163 -9.60 -2.60 23.98
CA GLY A 163 -10.84 -2.07 24.57
C GLY A 163 -11.91 -3.13 24.85
N ALA A 164 -11.90 -4.26 24.15
CA ALA A 164 -12.91 -5.32 24.34
C ALA A 164 -12.56 -6.32 25.46
N ARG A 165 -11.28 -6.39 25.89
CA ARG A 165 -10.82 -7.34 26.92
C ARG A 165 -11.27 -6.99 28.34
N ALA A 166 -11.67 -5.74 28.60
CA ALA A 166 -12.10 -5.32 29.94
C ALA A 166 -13.53 -5.76 30.30
N ALA A 167 -14.34 -6.21 29.33
CA ALA A 167 -15.74 -6.57 29.56
C ALA A 167 -16.01 -8.09 29.59
N ALA A 168 -15.05 -8.92 29.19
CA ALA A 168 -15.27 -10.35 28.96
C ALA A 168 -14.58 -11.28 29.98
N SER A 169 -13.98 -10.75 31.05
CA SER A 169 -13.16 -11.55 31.96
C SER A 169 -13.92 -12.32 33.06
N GLU A 170 -15.26 -12.35 33.07
CA GLU A 170 -16.02 -13.02 34.15
C GLU A 170 -16.86 -14.25 33.79
N GLU A 171 -16.95 -14.68 32.53
CA GLU A 171 -17.88 -15.78 32.22
C GLU A 171 -17.41 -16.71 31.09
N ASN A 172 -16.47 -17.62 31.40
CA ASN A 172 -16.60 -19.06 31.11
C ASN A 172 -15.29 -19.82 31.36
N ARG A 173 -15.28 -20.64 32.41
CA ARG A 173 -14.44 -21.84 32.49
C ARG A 173 -15.29 -23.02 32.01
N GLY A 174 -14.95 -23.58 30.85
CA GLY A 174 -15.59 -24.79 30.34
C GLY A 174 -14.68 -25.45 29.29
N GLU A 175 -14.25 -26.67 29.60
CA GLU A 175 -13.35 -27.51 28.81
C GLU A 175 -13.96 -27.93 27.47
N GLY A 176 -13.13 -27.94 26.43
CA GLY A 176 -13.47 -28.49 25.12
C GLY A 176 -12.27 -28.34 24.18
N GLY A 177 -11.46 -29.39 24.09
CA GLY A 177 -10.32 -29.44 23.19
C GLY A 177 -10.78 -29.41 21.73
N ASP A 178 -10.46 -28.31 21.06
CA ASP A 178 -10.35 -28.26 19.61
C ASP A 178 -8.94 -27.72 19.32
N ALA A 179 -8.17 -28.48 18.55
CA ALA A 179 -6.84 -28.09 18.14
C ALA A 179 -6.96 -26.98 17.09
N ALA A 180 -7.33 -25.78 17.54
CA ALA A 180 -7.22 -24.56 16.75
C ALA A 180 -5.75 -24.43 16.33
N VAL A 181 -5.51 -24.52 15.02
CA VAL A 181 -4.25 -24.09 14.43
C VAL A 181 -4.03 -22.66 14.92
N ALA A 182 -3.04 -22.46 15.77
CA ALA A 182 -2.68 -21.15 16.27
C ALA A 182 -2.28 -20.29 15.07
N VAL A 183 -3.22 -19.49 14.57
CA VAL A 183 -2.91 -18.37 13.68
C VAL A 183 -2.13 -17.41 14.56
N ALA A 184 -0.80 -17.47 14.43
CA ALA A 184 0.10 -16.65 15.21
C ALA A 184 -0.34 -15.18 15.12
N GLU A 185 -0.46 -14.53 16.27
CA GLU A 185 -0.69 -13.10 16.40
C GLU A 185 0.34 -12.35 15.53
N ARG A 186 -0.11 -11.59 14.52
CA ARG A 186 0.76 -10.61 13.86
C ARG A 186 0.70 -9.32 14.66
N PRO A 187 1.81 -8.81 15.20
CA PRO A 187 1.84 -7.44 15.65
C PRO A 187 1.62 -6.52 14.44
N ALA A 188 0.75 -5.52 14.60
CA ALA A 188 0.68 -4.41 13.66
C ALA A 188 2.08 -3.77 13.58
N GLY A 189 2.70 -3.75 12.39
CA GLY A 189 4.02 -3.13 12.20
C GLY A 189 5.12 -4.00 11.60
N ASP A 190 4.94 -5.32 11.45
CA ASP A 190 5.95 -6.19 10.81
C ASP A 190 6.31 -5.71 9.39
N GLY A 191 5.33 -5.24 8.61
CA GLY A 191 5.58 -4.73 7.25
C GLY A 191 6.47 -3.48 7.22
N ALA A 192 6.30 -2.57 8.18
CA ALA A 192 7.02 -1.29 8.24
C ALA A 192 8.54 -1.51 8.34
N GLU A 193 8.97 -2.26 9.35
CA GLU A 193 10.39 -2.55 9.58
C GLU A 193 11.00 -3.36 8.43
N ARG A 194 10.26 -4.36 7.93
CA ARG A 194 10.69 -5.23 6.83
C ARG A 194 10.97 -4.45 5.56
N PHE A 195 10.13 -3.48 5.20
CA PHE A 195 10.32 -2.66 4.01
C PHE A 195 11.18 -1.40 4.26
N GLY A 196 11.46 -1.05 5.52
CA GLY A 196 12.14 0.21 5.85
C GLY A 196 11.24 1.44 5.67
N VAL A 197 9.92 1.24 5.71
CA VAL A 197 8.94 2.34 5.70
C VAL A 197 8.73 2.77 7.15
N PRO A 198 8.72 4.08 7.47
CA PRO A 198 8.45 4.54 8.82
C PRO A 198 7.13 3.98 9.37
N ALA A 199 7.10 3.59 10.64
CA ALA A 199 5.88 3.10 11.28
C ALA A 199 4.76 4.16 11.33
N THR A 200 5.14 5.45 11.29
CA THR A 200 4.20 6.57 11.16
C THR A 200 3.57 6.65 9.77
N ALA A 201 4.23 6.13 8.73
CA ALA A 201 3.75 6.08 7.34
C ALA A 201 3.34 4.65 6.92
N THR A 202 3.06 3.79 7.89
CA THR A 202 2.48 2.45 7.67
C THR A 202 1.12 2.36 8.35
N ILE A 203 0.12 1.87 7.63
CA ILE A 203 -1.21 1.58 8.15
C ILE A 203 -1.61 0.15 7.85
N THR A 204 -2.21 -0.54 8.82
CA THR A 204 -2.71 -1.90 8.66
C THR A 204 -4.17 -1.86 8.22
N ALA A 205 -4.47 -2.43 7.05
CA ALA A 205 -5.83 -2.55 6.55
C ALA A 205 -6.45 -3.87 7.00
N GLY A 206 -7.58 -3.81 7.69
CA GLY A 206 -8.29 -4.99 8.18
C GLY A 206 -8.81 -5.92 7.08
N PRO A 207 -9.15 -7.17 7.46
CA PRO A 207 -9.46 -8.25 6.53
C PRO A 207 -10.87 -8.10 5.94
N GLY A 208 -11.12 -7.02 5.22
CA GLY A 208 -12.42 -6.73 4.65
C GLY A 208 -12.39 -5.49 3.77
N ALA A 209 -13.43 -5.34 2.95
CA ALA A 209 -13.55 -4.18 2.07
C ALA A 209 -13.54 -2.87 2.87
N ALA A 210 -14.21 -2.82 4.03
CA ALA A 210 -14.26 -1.62 4.86
C ALA A 210 -12.88 -1.19 5.37
N GLY A 211 -12.08 -2.13 5.90
CA GLY A 211 -10.72 -1.83 6.37
C GLY A 211 -9.80 -1.38 5.23
N VAL A 212 -9.88 -2.03 4.07
CA VAL A 212 -9.13 -1.62 2.86
C VAL A 212 -9.54 -0.22 2.38
N THR A 213 -10.84 0.06 2.32
CA THR A 213 -11.34 1.38 1.91
C THR A 213 -10.90 2.47 2.88
N ALA A 214 -11.00 2.24 4.18
CA ALA A 214 -10.54 3.18 5.20
C ALA A 214 -9.02 3.42 5.12
N ALA A 215 -8.23 2.36 4.94
CA ALA A 215 -6.78 2.49 4.81
C ALA A 215 -6.35 3.26 3.55
N LEU A 216 -7.02 3.04 2.41
CA LEU A 216 -6.74 3.81 1.18
C LEU A 216 -7.22 5.26 1.29
N SER A 217 -8.30 5.53 2.02
CA SER A 217 -8.72 6.90 2.34
C SER A 217 -7.69 7.61 3.23
N ALA A 218 -7.19 6.94 4.27
CA ALA A 218 -6.10 7.47 5.09
C ALA A 218 -4.82 7.70 4.27
N ALA A 219 -4.48 6.78 3.36
CA ALA A 219 -3.35 6.95 2.44
C ALA A 219 -3.54 8.17 1.52
N SER A 220 -4.75 8.43 1.03
CA SER A 220 -5.07 9.65 0.27
C SER A 220 -4.81 10.89 1.12
N ALA A 221 -5.28 10.92 2.37
CA ALA A 221 -5.04 12.03 3.29
C ALA A 221 -3.55 12.24 3.58
N PHE A 222 -2.77 11.16 3.73
CA PHE A 222 -1.31 11.24 3.84
C PHE A 222 -0.69 11.86 2.59
N VAL A 223 -1.10 11.43 1.40
CA VAL A 223 -0.59 12.01 0.13
C VAL A 223 -0.93 13.50 0.05
N THR A 224 -2.12 13.92 0.47
CA THR A 224 -2.47 15.35 0.58
C THR A 224 -1.51 16.10 1.52
N ARG A 225 -1.21 15.55 2.71
CA ARG A 225 -0.23 16.15 3.65
C ARG A 225 1.16 16.22 3.04
N ALA A 226 1.59 15.16 2.35
CA ALA A 226 2.87 15.13 1.65
C ALA A 226 2.93 16.18 0.53
N ARG A 227 1.89 16.34 -0.28
CA ARG A 227 1.84 17.34 -1.35
C ARG A 227 1.89 18.78 -0.83
N ALA A 228 1.41 19.03 0.38
CA ALA A 228 1.40 20.36 0.99
C ALA A 228 2.74 20.77 1.62
N GLY A 229 3.58 19.81 2.02
CA GLY A 229 4.87 20.07 2.64
C GLY A 229 6.01 20.31 1.63
N ARG A 230 7.17 20.74 2.12
CA ARG A 230 8.39 20.88 1.30
C ARG A 230 9.20 19.58 1.22
N PRO A 231 10.07 19.40 0.21
CA PRO A 231 11.05 18.31 0.21
C PRO A 231 11.86 18.27 1.51
N HIS A 232 12.12 17.07 2.03
CA HIS A 232 12.76 16.82 3.33
C HIS A 232 11.99 17.28 4.57
N GLU A 233 10.86 17.97 4.43
CA GLU A 233 9.99 18.26 5.56
C GLU A 233 9.27 16.98 6.00
N PRO A 234 9.34 16.61 7.29
CA PRO A 234 8.63 15.44 7.80
C PRO A 234 7.13 15.55 7.51
N VAL A 235 6.56 14.52 6.88
CA VAL A 235 5.11 14.42 6.70
C VAL A 235 4.50 13.84 7.97
N GLU A 236 3.44 14.46 8.46
CA GLU A 236 2.66 13.92 9.56
C GLU A 236 2.09 12.55 9.19
N GLY A 237 2.38 11.55 10.02
CA GLY A 237 1.98 10.17 9.83
C GLY A 237 0.48 9.92 9.95
N PHE A 238 0.11 8.63 9.96
CA PHE A 238 -1.26 8.21 10.21
C PHE A 238 -1.67 8.44 11.66
N SER A 239 -2.81 9.11 11.86
CA SER A 239 -3.39 9.34 13.19
C SER A 239 -3.94 8.05 13.80
N ASP A 240 -4.16 8.06 15.12
CA ASP A 240 -4.77 6.92 15.81
C ASP A 240 -6.20 6.65 15.32
N ASP A 241 -6.95 7.69 14.97
CA ASP A 241 -8.30 7.57 14.41
C ASP A 241 -8.27 6.94 13.00
N GLU A 242 -7.31 7.34 12.15
CA GLU A 242 -7.11 6.73 10.82
C GLU A 242 -6.77 5.24 10.96
N ARG A 243 -5.88 4.88 11.89
CA ARG A 243 -5.50 3.49 12.18
C ARG A 243 -6.69 2.68 12.70
N ALA A 244 -7.41 3.20 13.68
CA ALA A 244 -8.58 2.54 14.25
C ALA A 244 -9.68 2.32 13.20
N ALA A 245 -9.88 3.28 12.29
CA ALA A 245 -10.84 3.15 11.20
C ALA A 245 -10.40 2.12 10.13
N ALA A 246 -9.10 1.88 9.97
CA ALA A 246 -8.57 0.86 9.05
C ALA A 246 -8.58 -0.56 9.65
N GLU A 247 -8.47 -0.69 10.97
CA GLU A 247 -8.48 -1.96 11.71
C GLU A 247 -9.89 -2.57 11.88
N VAL A 248 -10.68 -2.58 10.80
CA VAL A 248 -12.04 -3.13 10.81
C VAL A 248 -12.00 -4.65 10.61
N PRO A 249 -12.59 -5.45 11.53
CA PRO A 249 -12.69 -6.90 11.36
C PRO A 249 -13.49 -7.29 10.13
N ASP A 250 -13.24 -8.49 9.59
CA ASP A 250 -14.11 -9.04 8.54
C ASP A 250 -15.52 -9.20 9.13
N THR A 251 -16.52 -8.53 8.58
CA THR A 251 -17.92 -8.63 9.04
C THR A 251 -18.68 -9.74 8.30
N ARG A 252 -18.04 -10.46 7.36
CA ARG A 252 -18.71 -11.55 6.63
C ARG A 252 -19.06 -12.73 7.53
N PRO A 253 -20.19 -13.44 7.27
CA PRO A 253 -20.58 -14.64 8.01
C PRO A 253 -19.50 -15.72 8.00
N GLY A 254 -19.35 -16.47 9.11
CA GLY A 254 -18.29 -17.48 9.30
C GLY A 254 -18.20 -18.56 8.22
N TRP A 255 -19.34 -18.98 7.64
CA TRP A 255 -19.37 -19.95 6.54
C TRP A 255 -18.68 -19.45 5.26
N ARG A 256 -18.65 -18.13 5.01
CA ARG A 256 -17.89 -17.52 3.91
C ARG A 256 -16.39 -17.40 4.22
N ARG A 257 -15.99 -17.46 5.49
CA ARG A 257 -14.59 -17.48 5.92
C ARG A 257 -13.98 -18.87 5.77
N LEU A 258 -14.76 -19.93 6.03
CA LEU A 258 -14.33 -21.33 5.92
C LEU A 258 -14.03 -21.77 4.47
N LEU A 259 -14.68 -21.15 3.47
CA LEU A 259 -14.36 -21.34 2.05
C LEU A 259 -12.97 -20.81 1.63
N ARG A 260 -12.17 -20.28 2.56
CA ARG A 260 -10.75 -19.91 2.34
C ARG A 260 -9.77 -21.08 2.52
N LEU A 261 -10.21 -22.22 3.08
CA LEU A 261 -9.36 -23.37 3.43
C LEU A 261 -9.52 -24.59 2.50
N ALA A 262 -10.34 -24.49 1.46
CA ALA A 262 -10.57 -25.54 0.46
C ALA A 262 -10.23 -25.02 -0.95
#